data_AF-A0A9N8HUP3-F1
#
_entry.id   AF-A0A9N8HUP3-F1
#
_cell.length_a   1.000
_cell.length_b   1.000
_cell.length_c   1.000
_cell.angle_alpha   90.00
_cell.angle_beta   90.00
_cell.angle_gamma   90.00
#
_symmetry.space_group_name_H-M   'P 1'
#
loop_
_entity.id
_entity.type
_entity.pdbx_description
1 polymer ?
#
loop_
_entity_poly.entity_id
_entity_poly.type
_entity_poly.pdbx_seq_one_letter_code
_entity_poly.pdbx_strand_id
1 'polypeptide(L)'
;MGTIAEGVEFDTVAREWRCKWSPDNDKKALVEAQKALKEVIGDIQKVDGFKKTDRVVCGGCMDFKVITSLPAEKFGAWEEAKFAPEETFLAKLKAIDGISVVETQTYTLMPVAP
;
A
#
# COMPACT_ATOMS: atom_id res chain seq x y z
N MET A 1 6.32 8.44 -18.32
CA MET A 1 7.12 7.18 -18.41
C MET A 1 8.49 7.45 -17.81
N GLY A 2 8.97 6.58 -16.94
CA GLY A 2 10.30 6.66 -16.32
C GLY A 2 11.19 5.49 -16.77
N THR A 3 12.49 5.64 -16.60
CA THR A 3 13.51 4.65 -16.98
C THR A 3 14.43 4.41 -15.80
N ILE A 4 14.63 3.13 -15.44
CA ILE A 4 15.60 2.71 -14.41
C ILE A 4 16.94 2.36 -15.06
N ALA A 5 16.90 1.62 -16.17
CA ALA A 5 18.05 1.18 -16.96
C ALA A 5 17.59 0.89 -18.40
N GLU A 6 18.54 0.59 -19.29
CA GLU A 6 18.24 0.19 -20.68
C GLU A 6 17.26 -1.00 -20.71
N GLY A 7 16.13 -0.84 -21.39
CA GLY A 7 15.07 -1.85 -21.48
C GLY A 7 14.23 -2.04 -20.20
N VAL A 8 14.45 -1.23 -19.16
CA VAL A 8 13.71 -1.29 -17.89
C VAL A 8 13.00 0.04 -17.66
N GLU A 9 11.80 0.13 -18.24
CA GLU A 9 10.93 1.30 -18.22
C GLU A 9 9.69 1.04 -17.38
N PHE A 10 9.02 2.11 -16.94
CA PHE A 10 7.78 2.01 -16.19
C PHE A 10 6.83 3.19 -16.46
N ASP A 11 5.54 2.90 -16.41
CA ASP A 11 4.48 3.90 -16.53
C ASP A 11 3.77 4.17 -15.19
N THR A 12 4.00 3.30 -14.20
CA THR A 12 3.27 3.27 -12.94
C THR A 12 4.25 3.16 -11.78
N VAL A 13 3.99 3.91 -10.71
CA VAL A 13 4.68 3.78 -9.43
C VAL A 13 3.64 3.38 -8.38
N ALA A 14 4.01 2.42 -7.54
CA ALA A 14 3.16 1.92 -6.48
C ALA A 14 3.79 2.16 -5.11
N ARG A 15 2.94 2.53 -4.16
CA ARG A 15 3.27 2.64 -2.74
C ARG A 15 2.59 1.49 -2.00
N GLU A 16 3.40 0.64 -1.37
CA GLU A 16 2.97 -0.47 -0.53
C GLU A 16 3.05 -0.07 0.94
N TRP A 17 1.93 -0.21 1.65
CA TRP A 17 1.88 -0.25 3.11
C TRP A 17 1.68 -1.70 3.54
N ARG A 18 2.55 -2.19 4.42
CA ARG A 18 2.51 -3.60 4.82
C ARG A 18 2.68 -3.79 6.31
N CYS A 19 2.12 -4.89 6.79
CA CYS A 19 2.38 -5.40 8.12
C CYS A 19 2.26 -6.92 8.18
N LYS A 20 2.80 -7.50 9.25
CA LYS A 20 2.57 -8.88 9.65
C LYS A 20 1.38 -8.96 10.59
N TRP A 21 0.54 -9.98 10.44
CA TRP A 21 -0.61 -10.23 11.30
C TRP A 21 -0.50 -11.58 12.03
N SER A 22 -0.96 -11.66 13.27
CA SER A 22 -1.04 -12.92 14.01
C SER A 22 -2.28 -13.71 13.59
N PRO A 23 -2.18 -15.04 13.39
CA PRO A 23 -3.34 -15.91 13.18
C PRO A 23 -4.17 -16.14 14.45
N ASP A 24 -3.70 -15.69 15.61
CA ASP A 24 -4.37 -15.86 16.90
C ASP A 24 -5.72 -15.13 16.96
N ASN A 25 -6.52 -15.47 17.96
CA ASN A 25 -7.82 -14.83 18.24
C ASN A 25 -8.74 -14.81 17.01
N ASP A 26 -8.81 -15.93 16.28
CA ASP A 26 -9.57 -16.06 15.04
C ASP A 26 -9.21 -14.96 14.01
N LYS A 27 -7.91 -14.68 13.87
CA LYS A 27 -7.37 -13.68 12.94
C LYS A 27 -7.91 -12.27 13.17
N LYS A 28 -8.26 -11.92 14.41
CA LYS A 28 -8.80 -10.59 14.79
C LYS A 28 -7.97 -9.43 14.25
N ALA A 29 -6.64 -9.56 14.23
CA ALA A 29 -5.73 -8.53 13.70
C ALA A 29 -6.04 -8.17 12.23
N LEU A 30 -6.40 -9.14 11.38
CA LEU A 30 -6.79 -8.88 9.99
C LEU A 30 -8.10 -8.10 9.89
N VAL A 31 -9.06 -8.42 10.75
CA VAL A 31 -10.37 -7.75 10.78
C VAL A 31 -10.19 -6.28 11.17
N GLU A 32 -9.40 -6.00 12.19
CA GLU A 32 -9.10 -4.63 12.63
C GLU A 32 -8.27 -3.87 11.58
N ALA A 33 -7.27 -4.51 10.96
CA ALA A 33 -6.50 -3.90 9.86
C ALA A 33 -7.41 -3.54 8.66
N GLN A 34 -8.38 -4.39 8.33
CA GLN A 34 -9.36 -4.11 7.29
C GLN A 34 -10.31 -2.96 7.65
N LYS A 35 -10.69 -2.81 8.93
CA LYS A 35 -11.48 -1.65 9.39
C LYS A 35 -10.67 -0.37 9.27
N ALA A 36 -9.41 -0.37 9.73
CA ALA A 36 -8.52 0.77 9.58
C ALA A 36 -8.35 1.19 8.11
N LEU A 37 -8.27 0.23 7.18
CA LEU A 37 -8.21 0.53 5.74
C LEU A 37 -9.50 1.20 5.24
N LYS A 38 -10.67 0.73 5.67
CA LYS A 38 -11.97 1.32 5.26
C LYS A 38 -12.10 2.78 5.67
N GLU A 39 -11.48 3.18 6.77
CA GLU A 39 -11.52 4.57 7.25
C GLU A 39 -10.70 5.52 6.38
N VAL A 40 -9.66 5.04 5.70
CA VAL A 40 -8.73 5.88 4.91
C VAL A 40 -8.88 5.71 3.39
N ILE A 41 -9.54 4.64 2.92
CA ILE A 41 -9.61 4.32 1.48
C ILE A 41 -10.25 5.43 0.65
N GLY A 42 -11.24 6.15 1.21
CA GLY A 42 -11.89 7.27 0.53
C GLY A 42 -10.96 8.44 0.27
N ASP A 43 -9.94 8.65 1.09
CA ASP A 43 -8.95 9.71 0.89
C ASP A 43 -7.87 9.29 -0.11
N ILE A 44 -7.49 8.01 -0.12
CA ILE A 44 -6.59 7.44 -1.14
C ILE A 44 -7.19 7.61 -2.54
N GLN A 45 -8.50 7.38 -2.68
CA GLN A 45 -9.21 7.51 -3.97
C GLN A 45 -9.26 8.94 -4.52
N LYS A 46 -9.01 9.95 -3.67
CA LYS A 46 -8.99 11.37 -4.07
C LYS A 46 -7.60 11.85 -4.51
N VAL A 47 -6.56 11.02 -4.35
CA VAL A 47 -5.21 11.38 -4.77
C VAL A 47 -5.20 11.57 -6.28
N ASP A 48 -4.60 12.68 -6.76
CA ASP A 48 -4.48 12.94 -8.19
C ASP A 48 -3.72 11.82 -8.89
N GLY A 49 -4.29 11.31 -9.99
CA GLY A 49 -3.75 10.16 -10.69
C GLY A 49 -4.00 8.81 -10.02
N PHE A 50 -4.87 8.69 -9.01
CA PHE A 50 -5.25 7.39 -8.46
C PHE A 50 -5.71 6.41 -9.57
N LYS A 51 -4.97 5.30 -9.75
CA LYS A 51 -5.39 4.23 -10.68
C LYS A 51 -6.18 3.15 -9.95
N LYS A 52 -5.61 2.63 -8.86
CA LYS A 52 -6.17 1.52 -8.08
C LYS A 52 -5.49 1.37 -6.73
N THR A 53 -6.18 0.68 -5.84
CA THR A 53 -5.60 0.08 -4.64
C THR A 53 -5.90 -1.41 -4.61
N ASP A 54 -4.85 -2.22 -4.48
CA ASP A 54 -4.94 -3.67 -4.30
C ASP A 54 -4.65 -4.03 -2.83
N ARG A 55 -5.50 -4.88 -2.25
CA ARG A 55 -5.24 -5.48 -0.93
C ARG A 55 -4.77 -6.92 -1.11
N VAL A 56 -3.58 -7.23 -0.60
CA VAL A 56 -3.02 -8.57 -0.62
C VAL A 56 -2.96 -9.14 0.79
N VAL A 57 -3.48 -10.35 0.99
CA VAL A 57 -3.40 -11.09 2.24
C VAL A 57 -2.72 -12.43 1.98
N CYS A 58 -1.57 -12.65 2.60
CA CYS A 58 -0.77 -13.87 2.46
C CYS A 58 -0.97 -14.77 3.67
N GLY A 59 -1.62 -15.92 3.51
CA GLY A 59 -1.88 -16.87 4.59
C GLY A 59 -0.63 -17.65 5.06
N GLY A 60 0.43 -17.73 4.25
CA GLY A 60 1.65 -18.44 4.63
C GLY A 60 2.67 -17.54 5.34
N CYS A 61 2.90 -16.36 4.80
CA CYS A 61 3.87 -15.38 5.29
C CYS A 61 3.27 -14.32 6.22
N MET A 62 1.96 -14.42 6.48
CA MET A 62 1.20 -13.53 7.34
C MET A 62 1.29 -12.05 6.97
N ASP A 63 1.39 -11.73 5.68
CA ASP A 63 1.36 -10.33 5.23
C ASP A 63 -0.07 -9.83 5.03
N PHE A 64 -0.31 -8.59 5.45
CA PHE A 64 -1.40 -7.74 5.01
C PHE A 64 -0.78 -6.54 4.29
N LYS A 65 -1.15 -6.33 3.03
CA LYS A 65 -0.59 -5.28 2.18
C LYS A 65 -1.69 -4.44 1.56
N VAL A 66 -1.45 -3.15 1.46
CA VAL A 66 -2.26 -2.18 0.73
C VAL A 66 -1.34 -1.51 -0.27
N ILE A 67 -1.63 -1.69 -1.56
CA ILE A 67 -0.76 -1.24 -2.65
C ILE A 67 -1.55 -0.23 -3.47
N THR A 68 -1.15 1.04 -3.42
CA THR A 68 -1.79 2.11 -4.19
C THR A 68 -0.91 2.48 -5.38
N SER A 69 -1.49 2.49 -6.58
CA SER A 69 -0.78 2.71 -7.85
C SER A 69 -1.20 4.02 -8.53
N LEU A 70 -0.23 4.82 -8.97
CA LEU A 70 -0.41 6.08 -9.70
C LEU A 70 0.46 6.08 -10.97
N PRO A 71 0.13 6.89 -12.01
CA PRO A 71 1.06 7.20 -13.08
C PRO A 71 2.37 7.77 -12.53
N ALA A 72 3.49 7.43 -13.17
CA ALA A 72 4.81 7.89 -12.74
C ALA A 72 4.91 9.42 -12.61
N GLU A 73 4.29 10.16 -13.52
CA GLU A 73 4.28 11.64 -13.51
C GLU A 73 3.43 12.28 -12.40
N LYS A 74 2.53 11.52 -11.77
CA LYS A 74 1.65 12.00 -10.69
C LYS A 74 2.17 11.62 -9.31
N PHE A 75 3.04 10.60 -9.23
CA PHE A 75 3.52 10.06 -7.97
C PHE A 75 4.30 11.09 -7.13
N GLY A 76 5.14 11.93 -7.75
CA GLY A 76 5.96 12.92 -7.05
C GLY A 76 5.14 13.91 -6.21
N ALA A 77 3.98 14.35 -6.70
CA ALA A 77 3.09 15.23 -5.93
C ALA A 77 2.50 14.54 -4.69
N TRP A 78 2.24 13.23 -4.78
CA TRP A 78 1.76 12.45 -3.63
C TRP A 78 2.87 12.20 -2.61
N GLU A 79 4.12 12.01 -3.07
CA GLU A 79 5.31 11.92 -2.22
C GLU A 79 5.57 13.21 -1.44
N GLU A 80 5.48 14.39 -2.09
CA GLU A 80 5.58 15.69 -1.42
C GLU A 80 4.48 15.88 -0.36
N ALA A 81 3.29 15.32 -0.59
CA ALA A 81 2.20 15.23 0.37
C ALA A 81 2.39 14.11 1.43
N LYS A 82 3.59 13.55 1.56
CA LYS A 82 3.96 12.48 2.50
C LYS A 82 3.08 11.24 2.38
N PHE A 83 2.66 10.93 1.15
CA PHE A 83 1.79 9.79 0.86
C PHE A 83 0.46 9.81 1.64
N ALA A 84 -0.07 10.99 2.02
CA ALA A 84 -1.30 11.09 2.78
C ALA A 84 -2.41 10.21 2.16
N PRO A 85 -3.14 9.41 2.96
CA PRO A 85 -3.21 9.35 4.42
C PRO A 85 -2.28 8.30 5.11
N GLU A 86 -1.11 7.99 4.54
CA GLU A 86 -0.17 6.95 5.03
C GLU A 86 0.07 7.00 6.54
N GLU A 87 0.48 8.15 7.09
CA GLU A 87 0.82 8.30 8.50
C GLU A 87 -0.32 7.84 9.43
N THR A 88 -1.55 8.30 9.14
CA THR A 88 -2.76 7.92 9.89
C THR A 88 -3.01 6.42 9.84
N PHE A 89 -2.87 5.83 8.66
CA PHE A 89 -3.12 4.40 8.49
C PHE A 89 -2.06 3.54 9.21
N LEU A 90 -0.78 3.88 9.06
CA LEU A 90 0.31 3.15 9.73
C LEU A 90 0.22 3.27 11.25
N ALA A 91 -0.20 4.42 11.78
CA ALA A 91 -0.45 4.60 13.21
C ALA A 91 -1.56 3.67 13.71
N LYS A 92 -2.67 3.56 12.96
CA LYS A 92 -3.75 2.60 13.28
C LYS A 92 -3.25 1.16 13.27
N LEU A 93 -2.47 0.75 12.26
CA LEU A 93 -1.91 -0.61 12.20
C LEU A 93 -1.02 -0.93 13.40
N LYS A 94 -0.14 0.00 13.79
CA LYS A 94 0.77 -0.19 14.93
C LYS A 94 0.05 -0.31 16.27
N ALA A 95 -1.18 0.20 16.38
CA ALA A 95 -1.99 0.14 17.59
C ALA A 95 -2.82 -1.15 17.71
N ILE A 96 -2.85 -2.00 16.68
CA ILE A 96 -3.64 -3.24 16.69
C ILE A 96 -2.83 -4.36 17.35
N ASP A 97 -3.37 -4.94 18.40
CA ASP A 97 -2.83 -6.17 18.99
C ASP A 97 -2.76 -7.30 17.95
N GLY A 98 -1.59 -7.92 17.85
CA GLY A 98 -1.32 -8.97 16.86
C GLY A 98 -0.84 -8.45 15.51
N ILE A 99 -0.63 -7.14 15.34
CA ILE A 99 0.13 -6.59 14.21
C ILE A 99 1.61 -6.40 14.60
N SER A 100 2.51 -6.70 13.67
CA SER A 100 3.95 -6.44 13.79
C SER A 100 4.56 -6.04 12.44
N VAL A 101 5.82 -5.62 12.43
CA VAL A 101 6.60 -5.31 11.21
C VAL A 101 5.84 -4.37 10.27
N VAL A 102 5.44 -3.20 10.78
CA VAL A 102 4.75 -2.18 9.98
C VAL A 102 5.79 -1.41 9.18
N GLU A 103 5.73 -1.56 7.85
CA GLU A 103 6.73 -1.04 6.91
C GLU A 103 6.06 -0.47 5.67
N THR A 104 6.85 0.28 4.89
CA THR A 104 6.42 0.82 3.61
C THR A 104 7.46 0.58 2.54
N GLN A 105 7.04 0.38 1.30
CA GLN A 105 7.93 0.21 0.16
C GLN A 105 7.37 0.97 -1.05
N THR A 106 8.28 1.47 -1.89
CA THR A 106 7.92 2.10 -3.18
C THR A 106 8.60 1.32 -4.29
N TYR A 107 7.85 1.00 -5.34
CA TYR A 107 8.36 0.27 -6.50
C TYR A 107 7.65 0.66 -7.78
N THR A 108 8.28 0.39 -8.91
CA THR A 108 7.76 0.67 -10.25
C THR A 108 7.05 -0.55 -10.81
N LEU A 109 5.98 -0.32 -11.56
CA LEU A 109 5.21 -1.35 -12.25
C LEU A 109 5.18 -1.05 -13.75
N MET A 110 5.38 -2.09 -14.55
CA MET A 110 5.25 -2.07 -15.99
C MET A 110 4.61 -3.39 -16.44
N PRO A 111 3.43 -3.37 -17.09
CA PRO A 111 2.88 -4.56 -17.71
C PRO A 111 3.84 -5.07 -18.80
N VAL A 112 4.31 -6.30 -18.66
CA VAL A 112 5.18 -6.98 -19.64
C VAL A 112 4.40 -7.95 -20.55
N ALA A 113 3.12 -8.14 -20.27
CA ALA A 113 2.14 -8.88 -21.06
C ALA A 113 0.72 -8.38 -20.72
N PRO A 114 -0.29 -8.63 -21.59
CA PRO A 114 -1.69 -8.25 -21.35
C PRO A 114 -2.33 -8.92 -20.13
#